data_AF-A0A100XZB9-F1
#
_entry.id   AF-A0A100XZB9-F1
#
_cell.length_a   1.000
_cell.length_b   1.000
_cell.length_c   1.000
_cell.angle_alpha   90.00
_cell.angle_beta   90.00
_cell.angle_gamma   90.00
#
_symmetry.space_group_name_H-M   'P 1'
#
loop_
_entity.id
_entity.type
_entity.pdbx_description
1 polymer ?
#
loop_
_entity_poly.entity_id
_entity_poly.type
_entity_poly.pdbx_seq_one_letter_code
_entity_poly.pdbx_strand_id
1 'polypeptide(L)'
;MTHLFVVVYDSDAERKRVEYLIDKWSNRARVSKLKGISFMVEAPDVSKLMEELLSKLDPPTEGKVRVYRVEPEDIGSKVSPKVVEIRHTSSEEPAIVAKLLRYVLSKFGAYYVSGEGSVSRYRAYTKKGRLEMTVSVEEEDNGTAVNISIEGYGSAVEDMAKKLRRELSLLL
;
A
#
# COMPACT_ATOMS: atom_id res chain seq x y z
N MET A 1 -5.62 -11.39 -21.54
CA MET A 1 -4.18 -11.06 -21.57
C MET A 1 -3.56 -11.48 -20.24
N THR A 2 -2.35 -12.03 -20.26
CA THR A 2 -1.60 -12.46 -19.07
C THR A 2 -0.69 -11.32 -18.62
N HIS A 3 -0.69 -10.99 -17.33
CA HIS A 3 0.18 -9.97 -16.75
C HIS A 3 1.18 -10.63 -15.79
N LEU A 4 2.42 -10.14 -15.80
CA LEU A 4 3.46 -10.53 -14.84
C LEU A 4 3.59 -9.44 -13.79
N PHE A 5 3.29 -9.77 -12.53
CA PHE A 5 3.50 -8.87 -11.40
C PHE A 5 4.77 -9.28 -10.65
N VAL A 6 5.75 -8.38 -10.60
CA VAL A 6 6.95 -8.51 -9.76
C VAL A 6 6.76 -7.57 -8.57
N VAL A 7 6.58 -8.12 -7.38
CA VAL A 7 6.31 -7.35 -6.16
C VAL A 7 7.55 -7.38 -5.28
N VAL A 8 8.22 -6.22 -5.17
CA VAL A 8 9.27 -6.00 -4.17
C VAL A 8 8.59 -5.69 -2.84
N TYR A 9 9.06 -6.30 -1.76
CA TYR A 9 8.53 -6.12 -0.42
C TYR A 9 9.68 -5.98 0.59
N ASP A 10 9.45 -5.20 1.64
CA ASP A 10 10.49 -4.88 2.63
C ASP A 10 10.37 -5.72 3.91
N SER A 11 9.30 -6.51 4.04
CA SER A 11 9.06 -7.32 5.24
C SER A 11 8.28 -8.61 4.97
N ASP A 12 8.46 -9.61 5.84
CA ASP A 12 7.69 -10.85 5.79
C ASP A 12 6.18 -10.60 6.01
N ALA A 13 5.84 -9.60 6.83
CA ALA A 13 4.45 -9.18 7.03
C ALA A 13 3.82 -8.64 5.73
N GLU A 14 4.57 -7.86 4.96
CA GLU A 14 4.12 -7.38 3.65
C GLU A 14 3.97 -8.53 2.65
N ARG A 15 5.00 -9.39 2.55
CA ARG A 15 4.97 -10.61 1.73
C ARG A 15 3.70 -11.45 1.99
N LYS A 16 3.40 -11.74 3.26
CA LYS A 16 2.20 -12.51 3.66
C LYS A 16 0.89 -11.87 3.22
N ARG A 17 0.79 -10.53 3.26
CA ARG A 17 -0.41 -9.82 2.79
C ARG A 17 -0.58 -9.89 1.28
N VAL A 18 0.51 -9.81 0.53
CA VAL A 18 0.50 -10.01 -0.93
C VAL A 18 0.10 -11.44 -1.26
N GLU A 19 0.66 -12.44 -0.58
CA GLU A 19 0.28 -13.85 -0.76
C GLU A 19 -1.21 -14.09 -0.48
N TYR A 20 -1.72 -13.54 0.63
CA TYR A 20 -3.15 -13.61 0.93
C TYR A 20 -4.02 -12.98 -0.17
N LEU A 21 -3.58 -11.86 -0.74
CA LEU A 21 -4.29 -11.21 -1.85
C LEU A 21 -4.31 -12.10 -3.10
N ILE A 22 -3.17 -12.71 -3.45
CA ILE A 22 -3.04 -13.67 -4.55
C ILE A 22 -4.01 -14.83 -4.35
N ASP A 23 -4.02 -15.46 -3.17
CA ASP A 23 -4.90 -16.59 -2.86
C ASP A 23 -6.39 -16.22 -2.96
N LYS A 24 -6.76 -15.03 -2.48
CA LYS A 24 -8.13 -14.52 -2.61
C LYS A 24 -8.53 -14.33 -4.07
N TRP A 25 -7.61 -13.90 -4.93
CA TRP A 25 -7.85 -13.70 -6.36
C TRP A 25 -7.79 -14.99 -7.18
N SER A 26 -7.11 -16.03 -6.72
CA SER A 26 -7.09 -17.35 -7.38
C SER A 26 -8.49 -17.96 -7.55
N ASN A 27 -9.45 -17.57 -6.72
CA ASN A 27 -10.86 -17.97 -6.85
C ASN A 27 -11.63 -17.19 -7.94
N ARG A 28 -11.06 -16.10 -8.46
CA ARG A 28 -11.70 -15.16 -9.40
C ARG A 28 -11.00 -15.11 -10.76
N ALA A 29 -9.71 -15.43 -10.79
CA ALA A 29 -8.87 -15.40 -11.97
C ALA A 29 -7.85 -16.54 -11.91
N ARG A 30 -7.33 -16.94 -13.08
CA ARG A 30 -6.21 -17.88 -13.14
C ARG A 30 -4.94 -17.17 -12.70
N VAL A 31 -4.56 -17.38 -11.45
CA VAL A 31 -3.31 -16.87 -10.87
C VAL A 31 -2.33 -18.03 -10.71
N SER A 32 -1.12 -17.88 -11.24
CA SER A 32 -0.07 -18.89 -11.15
C SER A 32 1.26 -18.24 -10.83
N LYS A 33 1.96 -18.74 -9.81
CA LYS A 33 3.35 -18.37 -9.52
C LYS A 33 4.27 -19.05 -10.55
N LEU A 34 5.29 -18.34 -11.02
CA LEU A 34 6.35 -18.94 -11.84
C LEU A 34 7.13 -19.95 -10.99
N LYS A 35 7.38 -21.14 -11.55
CA LYS A 35 8.14 -22.22 -10.90
C LYS A 35 9.44 -22.44 -11.66
N GLY A 36 10.52 -22.78 -10.95
CA GLY A 36 11.85 -22.98 -11.51
C GLY A 36 12.66 -21.69 -11.59
N ILE A 37 13.70 -21.68 -12.43
CA ILE A 37 14.56 -20.52 -12.64
C ILE A 37 13.80 -19.50 -13.50
N SER A 38 13.65 -18.28 -12.99
CA SER A 38 13.00 -17.16 -13.70
C SER A 38 13.99 -16.00 -13.78
N PHE A 39 14.19 -15.44 -14.96
CA PHE A 39 15.08 -14.30 -15.18
C PHE A 39 14.54 -13.43 -16.32
N MET A 40 14.93 -12.15 -16.32
CA MET A 40 14.70 -11.21 -17.41
C MET A 40 16.03 -10.95 -18.11
N VAL A 41 15.99 -10.82 -19.44
CA VAL A 41 17.16 -10.47 -20.26
C VAL A 41 16.75 -9.38 -21.24
N GLU A 42 17.55 -8.32 -21.28
CA GLU A 42 17.45 -7.26 -22.28
C GLU A 42 18.61 -7.44 -23.26
N ALA A 43 18.30 -7.93 -24.46
CA ALA A 43 19.29 -8.19 -25.50
C ALA A 43 18.68 -7.91 -26.89
N PRO A 44 19.47 -7.41 -27.86
CA PRO A 44 19.00 -7.18 -29.22
C PRO A 44 18.61 -8.48 -29.94
N ASP A 45 19.24 -9.59 -29.59
CA ASP A 45 18.90 -10.93 -30.08
C ASP A 45 19.07 -11.96 -28.94
N VAL A 46 17.97 -12.62 -28.58
CA VAL A 46 17.92 -13.63 -27.52
C VAL A 46 18.08 -15.06 -28.07
N SER A 47 18.14 -15.24 -29.39
CA SER A 47 18.09 -16.56 -30.04
C SER A 47 19.24 -17.46 -29.61
N LYS A 48 20.46 -16.92 -29.54
CA LYS A 48 21.64 -17.67 -29.07
C LYS A 48 21.49 -18.14 -27.63
N LEU A 49 20.96 -17.30 -26.74
CA LEU A 49 20.69 -17.67 -25.36
C LEU A 49 19.64 -18.79 -25.27
N MET A 50 18.60 -18.75 -26.10
CA MET A 50 17.59 -19.80 -26.14
C MET A 50 18.18 -21.14 -26.59
N GLU A 51 19.04 -21.13 -27.61
CA GLU A 51 19.74 -22.32 -28.09
C GLU A 51 20.67 -22.90 -27.03
N GLU A 52 21.52 -22.06 -26.44
CA GLU A 52 22.41 -22.47 -25.35
C GLU A 52 21.62 -23.01 -24.16
N LEU A 53 20.52 -22.36 -23.76
CA LEU A 53 19.67 -22.82 -22.66
C LEU A 53 19.07 -24.20 -22.94
N LEU A 54 18.47 -24.40 -24.11
CA LEU A 54 17.86 -25.69 -24.49
C LEU A 54 18.91 -26.81 -24.57
N SER A 55 20.15 -26.50 -24.99
CA SER A 55 21.25 -27.46 -25.04
C SER A 55 21.68 -28.02 -23.67
N LYS A 56 21.35 -27.31 -22.58
CA LYS A 56 21.69 -27.71 -21.21
C LYS A 56 20.60 -28.52 -20.51
N LEU A 57 19.45 -28.74 -21.15
CA LEU A 57 18.32 -29.44 -20.55
C LEU A 57 18.26 -30.89 -21.05
N ASP A 58 17.97 -31.81 -20.13
CA ASP A 58 17.71 -33.20 -20.50
C ASP A 58 16.46 -33.30 -21.41
N PRO A 59 16.44 -34.17 -22.42
CA PRO A 59 15.22 -34.47 -23.17
C PRO A 59 14.11 -35.10 -22.30
N PRO A 60 12.81 -34.92 -22.63
CA PRO A 60 12.29 -34.01 -23.66
C PRO A 60 12.33 -32.55 -23.17
N THR A 61 12.69 -31.63 -24.05
CA THR A 61 12.76 -30.19 -23.75
C THR A 61 11.41 -29.47 -23.90
N GLU A 62 10.43 -30.14 -24.49
CA GLU A 62 9.09 -29.60 -24.72
C GLU A 62 8.43 -29.19 -23.39
N GLY A 63 7.95 -27.94 -23.33
CA GLY A 63 7.31 -27.38 -22.14
C GLY A 63 8.23 -27.07 -20.96
N LYS A 64 9.52 -27.43 -21.00
CA LYS A 64 10.50 -27.12 -19.94
C LYS A 64 10.88 -25.65 -19.90
N VAL A 65 10.93 -24.99 -21.06
CA VAL A 65 11.20 -23.55 -21.18
C VAL A 65 9.95 -22.82 -21.63
N ARG A 66 9.60 -21.72 -20.95
CA ARG A 66 8.51 -20.83 -21.33
C ARG A 66 9.08 -19.42 -21.43
N VAL A 67 8.90 -18.79 -22.59
CA VAL A 67 9.36 -17.42 -22.84
C VAL A 67 8.15 -16.51 -22.91
N TYR A 68 8.23 -15.38 -22.19
CA TYR A 68 7.22 -14.33 -22.22
C TYR A 68 7.89 -13.05 -22.67
N ARG A 69 7.28 -12.35 -23.63
CA ARG A 69 7.62 -10.95 -23.92
C ARG A 69 6.87 -10.08 -22.93
N VAL A 70 7.61 -9.25 -22.20
CA VAL A 70 7.06 -8.35 -21.18
C VAL A 70 7.55 -6.94 -21.47
N GLU A 71 6.67 -5.98 -21.26
CA GLU A 71 6.99 -4.56 -21.31
C GLU A 71 6.63 -3.98 -19.93
N PRO A 72 7.48 -3.15 -19.32
CA PRO A 72 7.15 -2.50 -18.07
C PRO A 72 5.87 -1.68 -18.21
N GLU A 73 4.92 -1.93 -17.31
CA GLU A 73 3.70 -1.15 -17.23
C GLU A 73 3.76 -0.26 -15.98
N ASP A 74 3.63 1.05 -16.18
CA ASP A 74 3.52 1.99 -15.06
C ASP A 74 2.12 1.93 -14.44
N ILE A 75 1.95 1.05 -13.46
CA ILE A 75 0.71 0.91 -12.69
C ILE A 75 0.43 2.17 -11.86
N GLY A 76 1.47 2.91 -11.42
CA GLY A 76 1.34 4.12 -10.63
C GLY A 76 0.63 5.24 -11.40
N SER A 77 0.81 5.30 -12.72
CA SER A 77 0.05 6.22 -13.59
C SER A 77 -1.44 5.87 -13.72
N LYS A 78 -1.80 4.59 -13.53
CA LYS A 78 -3.17 4.08 -13.72
C LYS A 78 -3.98 4.05 -12.43
N VAL A 79 -3.29 3.93 -11.29
CA VAL A 79 -3.90 3.82 -9.97
C VAL A 79 -3.16 4.74 -9.02
N SER A 80 -3.77 5.88 -8.72
CA SER A 80 -3.26 6.80 -7.70
C SER A 80 -3.83 6.49 -6.32
N PRO A 81 -3.08 6.78 -5.25
CA PRO A 81 -3.63 6.76 -3.91
C PRO A 81 -4.74 7.83 -3.81
N LYS A 82 -5.76 7.52 -3.03
CA LYS A 82 -6.76 8.50 -2.63
C LYS A 82 -6.25 9.26 -1.42
N VAL A 83 -6.44 10.57 -1.43
CA VAL A 83 -6.15 11.45 -0.30
C VAL A 83 -7.47 12.09 0.13
N VAL A 84 -7.76 12.01 1.44
CA VAL A 84 -8.88 12.73 2.05
C VAL A 84 -8.35 13.60 3.16
N GLU A 85 -8.67 14.89 3.08
CA GLU A 85 -8.37 15.86 4.13
C GLU A 85 -9.58 16.04 5.05
N ILE A 86 -9.29 16.16 6.34
CA ILE A 86 -10.24 16.52 7.38
C ILE A 86 -9.66 17.72 8.11
N ARG A 87 -10.45 18.80 8.18
CA ARG A 87 -10.13 19.97 8.99
C ARG A 87 -11.15 20.09 10.10
N HIS A 88 -10.69 20.39 11.29
CA HIS A 88 -11.52 20.57 12.48
C HIS A 88 -10.90 21.64 13.38
N THR A 89 -11.73 22.43 14.04
CA THR A 89 -11.29 23.42 15.02
C THR A 89 -11.88 23.05 16.37
N SER A 90 -11.05 23.05 17.40
CA SER A 90 -11.40 22.72 18.78
C SER A 90 -11.21 23.96 19.65
N SER A 91 -12.09 24.19 20.63
CA SER A 91 -11.90 25.23 21.64
C SER A 91 -10.91 24.83 22.74
N GLU A 92 -10.54 23.55 22.81
CA GLU A 92 -9.56 23.03 23.77
C GLU A 92 -8.11 23.39 23.40
N GLU A 93 -7.21 23.34 24.39
CA GLU A 93 -5.78 23.60 24.23
C GLU A 93 -5.09 22.53 23.35
N PRO A 94 -4.03 22.90 22.58
CA PRO A 94 -3.37 21.99 21.65
C PRO A 94 -2.88 20.67 22.26
N ALA A 95 -2.40 20.71 23.50
CA ALA A 95 -1.93 19.54 24.23
C ALA A 95 -3.05 18.52 24.50
N ILE A 96 -4.25 19.00 24.84
CA ILE A 96 -5.44 18.17 25.10
C ILE A 96 -5.90 17.54 23.78
N VAL A 97 -6.02 18.37 22.74
CA VAL A 97 -6.40 17.93 21.39
C VAL A 97 -5.46 16.86 20.87
N ALA A 98 -4.14 17.06 20.97
CA ALA A 98 -3.14 16.09 20.55
C ALA A 98 -3.26 14.76 21.30
N LYS A 99 -3.58 14.78 22.60
CA LYS A 99 -3.77 13.57 23.41
C LYS A 99 -5.05 12.82 23.01
N LEU A 100 -6.15 13.54 22.78
CA LEU A 100 -7.42 12.97 22.33
C LEU A 100 -7.30 12.35 20.93
N LEU A 101 -6.65 13.05 20.00
CA LEU A 101 -6.38 12.53 18.65
C LEU A 101 -5.56 11.25 18.68
N ARG A 102 -4.51 11.20 19.51
CA ARG A 102 -3.69 10.00 19.67
C ARG A 102 -4.52 8.83 20.18
N TYR A 103 -5.42 9.07 21.14
CA TYR A 103 -6.35 8.05 21.62
C TYR A 103 -7.30 7.56 20.52
N VAL A 104 -7.92 8.47 19.77
CA VAL A 104 -8.83 8.14 18.66
C VAL A 104 -8.12 7.33 17.57
N LEU A 105 -6.91 7.74 17.19
CA LEU A 105 -6.09 7.05 16.20
C LEU A 105 -5.72 5.64 16.68
N SER A 106 -5.30 5.51 17.94
CA SER A 106 -4.98 4.21 18.56
C SER A 106 -6.21 3.29 18.62
N LYS A 107 -7.39 3.82 18.96
CA LYS A 107 -8.69 3.11 18.92
C LYS A 107 -8.98 2.53 17.53
N PHE A 108 -8.54 3.19 16.47
CA PHE A 108 -8.67 2.70 15.09
C PHE A 108 -7.48 1.87 14.59
N GLY A 109 -6.58 1.46 15.49
CA GLY A 109 -5.42 0.61 15.17
C GLY A 109 -4.34 1.36 14.40
N ALA A 110 -4.36 2.69 14.42
CA ALA A 110 -3.26 3.48 13.89
C ALA A 110 -2.13 3.54 14.91
N TYR A 111 -0.92 3.29 14.45
CA TYR A 111 0.29 3.39 15.25
C TYR A 111 1.14 4.56 14.78
N TYR A 112 1.80 5.20 15.74
CA TYR A 112 2.70 6.32 15.49
C TYR A 112 3.94 5.83 14.74
N VAL A 113 4.39 6.61 13.75
CA VAL A 113 5.58 6.33 12.94
C VAL A 113 6.68 7.34 13.24
N SER A 114 6.36 8.62 13.12
CA SER A 114 7.30 9.73 13.32
C SER A 114 6.54 11.03 13.55
N GLY A 115 7.25 12.09 13.91
CA GLY A 115 6.67 13.41 14.14
C GLY A 115 7.75 14.47 14.18
N GLU A 116 7.41 15.66 13.73
CA GLU A 116 8.28 16.82 13.63
C GLU A 116 7.42 18.08 13.85
N GLY A 117 7.76 18.86 14.89
CA GLY A 117 6.98 20.03 15.29
C GLY A 117 5.51 19.68 15.62
N SER A 118 4.57 20.42 15.02
CA SER A 118 3.12 20.22 15.13
C SER A 118 2.60 19.02 14.34
N VAL A 119 3.45 18.36 13.54
CA VAL A 119 3.05 17.33 12.58
C VAL A 119 3.45 15.94 13.06
N SER A 120 2.51 15.00 13.04
CA SER A 120 2.72 13.60 13.39
C SER A 120 2.25 12.68 12.27
N ARG A 121 3.04 11.64 11.97
CA ARG A 121 2.73 10.61 10.98
C ARG A 121 2.33 9.30 11.66
N TYR A 122 1.25 8.72 11.16
CA TYR A 122 0.68 7.47 11.63
C TYR A 122 0.46 6.51 10.47
N ARG A 123 0.46 5.22 10.75
CA ARG A 123 0.07 4.18 9.79
C ARG A 123 -0.97 3.26 10.40
N ALA A 124 -1.85 2.74 9.56
CA ALA A 124 -2.83 1.74 9.97
C ALA A 124 -2.93 0.63 8.92
N TYR A 125 -3.11 -0.60 9.38
CA TYR A 125 -3.42 -1.74 8.52
C TYR A 125 -4.83 -2.22 8.83
N THR A 126 -5.74 -1.95 7.90
CA THR A 126 -7.15 -2.36 8.02
C THR A 126 -7.42 -3.58 7.15
N LYS A 127 -8.56 -4.24 7.37
CA LYS A 127 -9.06 -5.28 6.47
C LYS A 127 -9.29 -4.77 5.03
N LYS A 128 -9.43 -3.46 4.85
CA LYS A 128 -9.72 -2.81 3.55
C LYS A 128 -8.46 -2.29 2.86
N GLY A 129 -7.31 -2.24 3.54
CA GLY A 129 -6.05 -1.71 3.00
C GLY A 129 -5.16 -1.02 4.03
N ARG A 130 -3.94 -0.67 3.60
CA ARG A 130 -3.00 0.17 4.34
C ARG A 130 -3.41 1.64 4.21
N LEU A 131 -3.20 2.39 5.29
CA LEU A 131 -3.38 3.83 5.34
C LEU A 131 -2.13 4.49 5.92
N GLU A 132 -1.81 5.65 5.38
CA GLU A 132 -0.84 6.60 5.94
C GLU A 132 -1.61 7.86 6.32
N MET A 133 -1.33 8.41 7.49
CA MET A 133 -2.02 9.58 8.01
C MET A 133 -1.03 10.60 8.50
N THR A 134 -1.20 11.83 8.07
CA THR A 134 -0.47 12.99 8.58
C THR A 134 -1.44 13.83 9.37
N VAL A 135 -1.08 14.15 10.61
CA VAL A 135 -1.91 14.89 11.55
C VAL A 135 -1.14 16.12 11.99
N SER A 136 -1.66 17.31 11.75
CA SER A 136 -1.14 18.55 12.34
C SER A 136 -2.10 19.08 13.41
N VAL A 137 -1.53 19.59 14.49
CA VAL A 137 -2.25 20.22 15.60
C VAL A 137 -1.54 21.53 15.90
N GLU A 138 -2.21 22.65 15.63
CA GLU A 138 -1.64 23.99 15.70
C GLU A 138 -2.56 24.91 16.50
N GLU A 139 -1.95 25.81 17.26
CA GLU A 139 -2.66 26.87 17.99
C GLU A 139 -3.04 27.98 17.00
N GLU A 140 -4.29 28.40 17.02
CA GLU A 140 -4.83 29.52 16.24
C GLU A 140 -5.55 30.50 17.18
N ASP A 141 -5.79 31.73 16.72
CA ASP A 141 -6.43 32.80 17.52
C ASP A 141 -7.81 32.41 18.10
N ASN A 142 -8.47 31.39 17.52
CA ASN A 142 -9.80 30.91 17.90
C ASN A 142 -9.81 29.49 18.50
N GLY A 143 -8.65 28.96 18.90
CA GLY A 143 -8.52 27.65 19.54
C GLY A 143 -7.40 26.80 18.93
N THR A 144 -7.67 25.52 18.72
CA THR A 144 -6.70 24.58 18.13
C THR A 144 -7.21 24.09 16.78
N ALA A 145 -6.43 24.31 15.73
CA ALA A 145 -6.67 23.74 14.41
C ALA A 145 -6.09 22.34 14.29
N VAL A 146 -6.90 21.43 13.74
CA VAL A 146 -6.53 20.04 13.47
C VAL A 146 -6.69 19.78 11.98
N ASN A 147 -5.59 19.41 11.32
CA ASN A 147 -5.62 18.93 9.94
C ASN A 147 -5.18 17.48 9.89
N ILE A 148 -6.02 16.61 9.32
CA ILE A 148 -5.71 15.20 9.11
C ILE A 148 -5.77 14.90 7.62
N SER A 149 -4.64 14.52 7.04
CA SER A 149 -4.55 14.00 5.68
C SER A 149 -4.45 12.48 5.74
N ILE A 150 -5.36 11.78 5.07
CA ILE A 150 -5.43 10.32 5.05
C ILE A 150 -5.18 9.85 3.62
N GLU A 151 -4.12 9.07 3.43
CA GLU A 151 -3.71 8.54 2.13
C GLU A 151 -3.76 7.01 2.11
N GLY A 152 -4.19 6.44 0.98
CA GLY A 152 -4.11 5.01 0.73
C GLY A 152 -4.89 4.57 -0.51
N TYR A 153 -5.06 3.26 -0.67
CA TYR A 153 -5.74 2.69 -1.84
C TYR A 153 -7.10 2.10 -1.50
N GLY A 154 -8.01 2.13 -2.48
CA GLY A 154 -9.33 1.52 -2.38
C GLY A 154 -10.26 2.20 -1.37
N SER A 155 -11.12 1.39 -0.74
CA SER A 155 -12.16 1.89 0.18
C SER A 155 -11.69 2.18 1.61
N ALA A 156 -10.42 1.92 1.92
CA ALA A 156 -9.89 2.10 3.27
C ALA A 156 -9.88 3.58 3.69
N VAL A 157 -9.57 4.48 2.75
CA VAL A 157 -9.42 5.92 2.99
C VAL A 157 -10.75 6.52 3.46
N GLU A 158 -11.82 6.31 2.70
CA GLU A 158 -13.16 6.82 3.03
C GLU A 158 -13.72 6.21 4.32
N ASP A 159 -13.47 4.91 4.56
CA ASP A 159 -13.91 4.24 5.78
C ASP A 159 -13.25 4.85 7.02
N MET A 160 -11.94 5.13 6.95
CA MET A 160 -11.21 5.78 8.03
C MET A 160 -11.63 7.24 8.19
N ALA A 161 -11.78 7.99 7.09
CA ALA A 161 -12.20 9.38 7.14
C ALA A 161 -13.58 9.53 7.79
N LYS A 162 -14.54 8.66 7.44
CA LYS A 162 -15.87 8.63 8.06
C LYS A 162 -15.81 8.35 9.56
N LYS A 163 -14.94 7.42 9.99
CA LYS A 163 -14.73 7.10 11.40
C LYS A 163 -14.14 8.28 12.16
N LEU A 164 -13.10 8.91 11.61
CA LEU A 164 -12.44 10.07 12.22
C LEU A 164 -13.39 11.26 12.33
N ARG A 165 -14.08 11.66 11.25
CA ARG A 165 -15.06 12.75 11.30
C ARG A 165 -16.09 12.57 12.41
N ARG A 166 -16.59 11.35 12.59
CA ARG A 166 -17.54 11.03 13.66
C ARG A 166 -16.93 11.21 15.05
N GLU A 167 -15.74 10.69 15.31
CA GLU A 167 -15.11 10.85 16.63
C GLU A 167 -14.74 12.30 16.91
N LEU A 168 -14.22 13.04 15.92
CA LEU A 168 -13.88 14.46 16.07
C LEU A 168 -15.12 15.27 16.45
N SER A 169 -16.26 15.05 15.78
CA SER A 169 -17.52 15.74 16.09
C SER A 169 -18.08 15.47 17.50
N LEU A 170 -17.59 14.43 18.19
CA LEU A 170 -18.06 14.03 19.52
C LEU A 170 -17.09 14.42 20.64
N LEU A 171 -15.83 14.72 20.31
CA LEU A 171 -14.74 14.83 21.27
C LEU A 171 -14.02 16.18 21.25
N LEU A 172 -14.22 17.00 20.21
CA LEU A 172 -13.52 18.25 19.96
C LEU A 172 -14.50 19.35 19.54
#